data_AF-A0A9K3LF90-F1
#
_entry.id   AF-A0A9K3LF90-F1
#
_cell.length_a   1.000
_cell.length_b   1.000
_cell.length_c   1.000
_cell.angle_alpha   90.00
_cell.angle_beta   90.00
_cell.angle_gamma   90.00
#
_symmetry.space_group_name_H-M   'P 1'
#
loop_
_entity.id
_entity.type
_entity.pdbx_description
1 polymer ?
#
loop_
_entity_poly.entity_id
_entity_poly.type
_entity_poly.pdbx_seq_one_letter_code
_entity_poly.pdbx_strand_id
1 'polypeptide(L)'
;MSFQLVGPYVETFAQRNPGSTAFMERGSDNRIQRVFVCPSFANDVVMCVRPVISIDGAHMRSEWKETLYLATVKSAGDDLYPVAFAITVDGEDFQGWLWFLQHQKASAPNLIAEHLRRECSYKLFTFMSDRCKGLTLRSAMFSLPTTTVTRKWQAIGVPCVHGMAYFRHQMKWRLEDVLDQAVDEYHKYRTQRELYRRNFVPVWRHLLEPDMMTLPPDAAARRMPVDRKR
;
A
#
# COMPACT_ATOMS: atom_id res chain seq x y z
N MET A 1 8.38 18.09 22.49
CA MET A 1 9.47 17.11 22.63
C MET A 1 10.79 17.87 22.48
N SER A 2 11.77 17.64 23.34
CA SER A 2 13.08 18.27 23.20
C SER A 2 13.92 17.49 22.19
N PHE A 3 14.38 18.13 21.12
CA PHE A 3 15.29 17.54 20.12
C PHE A 3 16.63 17.10 20.74
N GLN A 4 16.95 17.57 21.94
CA GLN A 4 18.16 17.18 22.69
C GLN A 4 18.16 15.68 23.05
N LEU A 5 16.99 15.05 23.17
CA LEU A 5 16.88 13.64 23.51
C LEU A 5 17.07 12.69 22.33
N VAL A 6 17.05 13.20 21.09
CA VAL A 6 17.17 12.38 19.88
C VAL A 6 18.54 11.71 19.80
N GLY A 7 19.62 12.46 20.06
CA GLY A 7 20.99 11.91 20.07
C GLY A 7 21.15 10.76 21.07
N PRO A 8 20.91 11.00 22.38
CA PRO A 8 21.00 9.95 23.40
C PRO A 8 20.08 8.75 23.11
N TYR A 9 18.90 8.98 22.54
CA TYR A 9 18.00 7.90 22.14
C TYR A 9 18.59 7.03 21.04
N VAL A 10 19.10 7.64 19.95
CA VAL A 10 19.68 6.91 18.81
C VAL A 10 20.89 6.08 19.26
N GLU A 11 21.75 6.67 20.09
CA GLU A 11 22.92 5.99 20.66
C GLU A 11 22.51 4.80 21.55
N THR A 12 21.57 5.03 22.47
CA THR A 12 21.07 3.97 23.37
C THR A 12 20.35 2.88 22.58
N PHE A 13 19.60 3.23 21.54
CA PHE A 13 18.91 2.29 20.67
C PHE A 13 19.91 1.40 19.94
N ALA A 14 20.96 1.99 19.36
CA ALA A 14 22.04 1.24 18.68
C ALA A 14 22.74 0.27 19.65
N GLN A 15 23.00 0.71 20.88
CA GLN A 15 23.65 -0.12 21.90
C GLN A 15 22.77 -1.28 22.38
N ARG A 16 21.46 -1.05 22.55
CA ARG A 16 20.54 -2.03 23.14
C ARG A 16 19.92 -3.00 22.13
N ASN A 17 19.96 -2.69 20.84
CA ASN A 17 19.33 -3.50 19.80
C ASN A 17 20.35 -3.94 18.74
N PRO A 18 21.23 -4.90 19.05
CA PRO A 18 22.20 -5.44 18.10
C PRO A 18 21.54 -5.87 16.78
N GLY A 19 22.20 -5.57 15.67
CA GLY A 19 21.71 -5.84 14.31
C GLY A 19 20.71 -4.82 13.77
N SER A 20 20.30 -3.84 14.58
CA SER A 20 19.49 -2.71 14.10
C SER A 20 20.40 -1.66 13.45
N THR A 21 19.86 -0.93 12.48
CA THR A 21 20.54 0.24 11.91
C THR A 21 20.06 1.48 12.63
N ALA A 22 20.98 2.27 13.18
CA ALA A 22 20.65 3.56 13.76
C ALA A 22 21.84 4.51 13.60
N PHE A 23 21.61 5.68 13.02
CA PHE A 23 22.64 6.70 12.88
C PHE A 23 22.03 8.11 12.87
N MET A 24 22.91 9.08 13.12
CA MET A 24 22.58 10.49 13.19
C MET A 24 23.71 11.28 12.51
N GLU A 25 23.34 12.08 11.51
CA GLU A 25 24.22 13.02 10.83
C GLU A 25 24.02 14.41 11.41
N ARG A 26 25.13 15.11 11.70
CA ARG A 26 25.12 16.49 12.18
C ARG A 26 25.80 17.41 11.17
N GLY A 27 25.27 18.62 11.05
CA GLY A 27 25.86 19.70 10.27
C GLY A 27 27.07 20.32 10.95
N SER A 28 27.70 21.27 10.26
CA SER A 28 28.83 22.06 10.77
C SER A 28 28.47 22.91 11.99
N ASP A 29 27.19 23.27 12.15
CA ASP A 29 26.63 23.97 13.31
C ASP A 29 26.24 23.03 14.45
N ASN A 30 26.65 21.75 14.39
CA ASN A 30 26.34 20.67 15.34
C ASN A 30 24.84 20.35 15.44
N ARG A 31 24.01 20.87 14.52
CA ARG A 31 22.59 20.54 14.45
C ARG A 31 22.35 19.21 13.78
N ILE A 32 21.32 18.52 14.20
CA ILE A 32 20.87 17.28 13.58
C ILE A 32 20.38 17.62 12.18
N GLN A 33 20.94 16.98 11.16
CA GLN A 33 20.49 17.12 9.78
C GLN A 33 19.66 15.92 9.36
N ARG A 34 20.13 14.72 9.71
CA ARG A 34 19.44 13.48 9.39
C ARG A 34 19.54 12.48 10.53
N VAL A 35 18.45 11.77 10.76
CA VAL A 35 18.39 10.61 11.65
C VAL A 35 17.73 9.49 10.90
N PHE A 36 18.25 8.28 11.06
CA PHE A 36 17.59 7.08 10.55
C PHE A 36 17.67 5.98 11.59
N VAL A 37 16.56 5.28 11.78
CA VAL A 37 16.46 4.13 12.67
C VAL A 37 15.63 3.04 11.99
N CYS A 38 16.18 1.84 11.90
CA CYS A 38 15.53 0.62 11.44
C CYS A 38 15.85 -0.53 12.41
N PRO A 39 14.88 -0.97 13.22
CA PRO A 39 15.05 -2.11 14.11
C PRO A 39 15.39 -3.40 13.35
N SER A 40 16.22 -4.27 13.93
CA SER A 40 16.61 -5.55 13.32
C SER A 40 15.42 -6.45 12.98
N PHE A 41 14.37 -6.43 13.80
CA PHE A 41 13.15 -7.20 13.57
C PHE A 41 12.47 -6.86 12.24
N ALA A 42 12.73 -5.69 11.66
CA ALA A 42 12.18 -5.32 10.35
C ALA A 42 12.53 -6.33 9.26
N ASN A 43 13.66 -7.04 9.36
CA ASN A 43 14.02 -8.12 8.43
C ASN A 43 13.31 -9.44 8.71
N ASP A 44 12.95 -9.69 9.97
CA ASP A 44 12.37 -10.96 10.42
C ASP A 44 10.85 -10.96 10.32
N VAL A 45 10.25 -9.76 10.29
CA VAL A 45 8.79 -9.56 10.36
C VAL A 45 8.03 -10.12 9.16
N VAL A 46 8.73 -10.42 8.06
CA VAL A 46 8.18 -10.92 6.79
C VAL A 46 7.14 -12.03 6.97
N MET A 47 7.38 -13.00 7.84
CA MET A 47 6.45 -14.13 8.01
C MET A 47 5.18 -13.79 8.81
N CYS A 48 5.16 -12.64 9.50
CA CYS A 48 4.16 -12.32 10.52
C CYS A 48 3.27 -11.12 10.14
N VAL A 49 3.52 -10.50 8.98
CA VAL A 49 2.80 -9.31 8.51
C VAL A 49 2.15 -9.54 7.16
N ARG A 50 1.12 -8.73 6.91
CA ARG A 50 0.55 -8.58 5.58
C ARG A 50 1.62 -8.01 4.66
N PRO A 51 1.67 -8.40 3.37
CA PRO A 51 2.67 -7.93 2.42
C PRO A 51 2.38 -6.51 1.93
N VAL A 52 2.16 -5.58 2.87
CA VAL A 52 1.88 -4.17 2.63
C VAL A 52 2.72 -3.35 3.59
N ILE A 53 3.51 -2.43 3.03
CA ILE A 53 4.27 -1.43 3.78
C ILE A 53 3.62 -0.08 3.52
N SER A 54 3.15 0.60 4.57
CA SER A 54 2.68 1.97 4.47
C SER A 54 3.83 2.90 4.80
N ILE A 55 4.16 3.80 3.88
CA ILE A 55 5.10 4.90 4.09
C ILE A 55 4.35 6.23 4.19
N ASP A 56 4.78 7.06 5.12
CA ASP A 56 4.20 8.38 5.33
C ASP A 56 5.28 9.42 5.63
N GLY A 57 4.98 10.65 5.25
CA GLY A 57 5.77 11.84 5.54
C GLY A 57 4.93 12.79 6.38
N ALA A 58 5.52 13.33 7.45
CA ALA A 58 4.86 14.32 8.28
C ALA A 58 5.81 15.46 8.62
N HIS A 59 5.39 16.69 8.31
CA HIS A 59 6.10 17.89 8.77
C HIS A 59 5.99 18.04 10.29
N MET A 60 7.14 18.13 10.95
CA MET A 60 7.17 18.37 12.40
C MET A 60 7.03 19.87 12.70
N ARG A 61 6.26 20.19 13.73
CA ARG A 61 6.23 21.54 14.31
C ARG A 61 7.46 21.72 15.20
N SER A 62 8.59 22.00 14.56
CA SER A 62 9.82 22.38 15.23
C SER A 62 10.37 23.67 14.64
N GLU A 63 11.28 24.33 15.36
CA GLU A 63 12.06 25.45 14.82
C GLU A 63 12.89 25.05 13.58
N TRP A 64 13.05 23.75 13.38
CA TRP A 64 13.95 23.13 12.40
C TRP A 64 13.27 22.69 11.10
N LYS A 65 11.93 22.87 10.96
CA LYS A 65 11.13 22.52 9.76
C LYS A 65 11.42 21.12 9.18
N GLU A 66 11.71 20.17 10.05
CA GLU A 66 12.08 18.82 9.65
C GLU A 66 10.86 18.00 9.20
N THR A 67 11.12 17.03 8.34
CA THR A 67 10.16 15.99 7.93
C THR A 67 10.48 14.70 8.65
N LEU A 68 9.47 14.12 9.30
CA LEU A 68 9.49 12.74 9.80
C LEU A 68 8.99 11.82 8.68
N TYR A 69 9.83 10.90 8.24
CA TYR A 69 9.42 9.75 7.44
C TYR A 69 9.17 8.55 8.34
N LEU A 70 8.15 7.78 8.01
CA LEU A 70 7.80 6.57 8.72
C LEU A 70 7.48 5.46 7.72
N ALA A 71 8.02 4.27 7.95
CA ALA A 71 7.61 3.04 7.29
C ALA A 71 6.96 2.12 8.34
N THR A 72 5.77 1.62 8.03
CA THR A 72 5.01 0.72 8.88
C THR A 72 4.56 -0.51 8.11
N VAL A 73 4.51 -1.64 8.79
CA VAL A 73 3.89 -2.88 8.29
C VAL A 73 2.62 -3.15 9.08
N LYS A 74 1.68 -3.86 8.47
CA LYS A 74 0.42 -4.24 9.12
C LYS A 74 0.45 -5.72 9.47
N SER A 75 0.24 -6.06 10.74
CA SER A 75 0.17 -7.46 11.18
C SER A 75 -1.13 -8.14 10.76
N ALA A 76 -1.20 -9.47 10.95
CA ALA A 76 -2.44 -10.22 10.77
C ALA A 76 -3.56 -9.77 11.74
N GLY A 77 -3.20 -9.31 12.95
CA GLY A 77 -4.12 -8.74 13.94
C GLY A 77 -4.55 -7.29 13.67
N ASP A 78 -4.20 -6.76 12.51
CA ASP A 78 -4.46 -5.38 12.07
C ASP A 78 -3.72 -4.26 12.83
N ASP A 79 -2.82 -4.61 13.74
CA ASP A 79 -1.88 -3.66 14.36
C ASP A 79 -0.84 -3.15 13.36
N LEU A 80 -0.44 -1.89 13.51
CA LEU A 80 0.64 -1.26 12.74
C LEU A 80 1.95 -1.27 13.52
N TYR A 81 3.01 -1.76 12.90
CA TYR A 81 4.34 -1.82 13.48
C TYR A 81 5.32 -0.95 12.69
N PRO A 82 6.01 0.01 13.33
CA PRO A 82 7.03 0.82 12.66
C PRO A 82 8.26 -0.03 12.37
N VAL A 83 8.63 -0.14 11.09
CA VAL A 83 9.83 -0.88 10.63
C VAL A 83 11.01 0.03 10.34
N ALA A 84 10.76 1.32 10.14
CA ALA A 84 11.79 2.36 10.26
C ALA A 84 11.17 3.75 10.36
N PHE A 85 11.98 4.68 10.82
CA PHE A 85 11.69 6.10 10.71
C PHE A 85 12.95 6.89 10.39
N ALA A 86 12.74 8.09 9.85
CA ALA A 86 13.80 9.04 9.64
C ALA A 86 13.34 10.47 9.91
N ILE A 87 14.28 11.31 10.32
CA ILE A 87 14.08 12.75 10.43
C ILE A 87 15.05 13.41 9.47
N THR A 88 14.59 14.33 8.62
CA THR A 88 15.45 15.10 7.72
C THR A 88 15.08 16.58 7.69
N VAL A 89 16.08 17.43 7.46
CA VAL A 89 15.91 18.85 7.12
C VAL A 89 15.56 19.08 5.64
N ASP A 90 15.69 18.06 4.77
CA ASP A 90 15.47 18.17 3.32
C ASP A 90 13.99 18.36 2.92
N GLY A 91 13.05 18.21 3.88
CA GLY A 91 11.62 18.32 3.62
C GLY A 91 11.04 17.09 2.91
N GLU A 92 9.76 17.11 2.53
CA GLU A 92 9.13 16.07 1.70
C GLU A 92 9.46 16.27 0.21
N ASP A 93 10.75 16.20 -0.11
CA ASP A 93 11.23 16.34 -1.47
C ASP A 93 11.73 15.00 -2.05
N PHE A 94 12.12 15.01 -3.32
CA PHE A 94 12.62 13.80 -3.98
C PHE A 94 13.88 13.24 -3.29
N GLN A 95 14.76 14.09 -2.79
CA GLN A 95 16.03 13.68 -2.20
C GLN A 95 15.82 13.04 -0.83
N GLY A 96 14.97 13.63 0.02
CA GLY A 96 14.60 13.06 1.31
C GLY A 96 13.92 11.71 1.17
N TRP A 97 12.98 11.56 0.23
CA TRP A 97 12.35 10.27 -0.05
C TRP A 97 13.33 9.23 -0.60
N LEU A 98 14.19 9.61 -1.55
CA LEU A 98 15.21 8.71 -2.11
C LEU A 98 16.16 8.23 -1.01
N TRP A 99 16.65 9.16 -0.18
CA TRP A 99 17.54 8.87 0.92
C TRP A 99 16.90 7.92 1.94
N PHE A 100 15.67 8.20 2.36
CA PHE A 100 14.94 7.34 3.31
C PHE A 100 14.75 5.91 2.75
N LEU A 101 14.29 5.80 1.51
CA LEU A 101 14.01 4.49 0.89
C LEU A 101 15.29 3.68 0.63
N GLN A 102 16.41 4.33 0.33
CA GLN A 102 17.71 3.66 0.18
C GLN A 102 18.20 3.07 1.51
N HIS A 103 18.10 3.84 2.60
CA HIS A 103 18.49 3.35 3.93
C HIS A 103 17.55 2.27 4.45
N GLN A 104 16.25 2.38 4.18
CA GLN A 104 15.28 1.33 4.46
C GLN A 104 15.66 0.04 3.74
N LYS A 105 16.02 0.14 2.46
CA LYS A 105 16.40 -1.02 1.67
C LYS A 105 17.68 -1.67 2.11
N ALA A 106 18.70 -0.88 2.45
CA ALA A 106 19.96 -1.39 2.93
C ALA A 106 19.80 -2.08 4.30
N SER A 107 18.94 -1.53 5.16
CA SER A 107 18.75 -2.04 6.53
C SER A 107 17.80 -3.23 6.59
N ALA A 108 16.75 -3.23 5.77
CA ALA A 108 15.72 -4.26 5.77
C ALA A 108 15.50 -4.87 4.36
N PRO A 109 16.49 -5.53 3.75
CA PRO A 109 16.38 -6.06 2.38
C PRO A 109 15.25 -7.06 2.21
N ASN A 110 14.91 -7.83 3.25
CA ASN A 110 13.84 -8.81 3.17
C ASN A 110 12.48 -8.16 2.90
N LEU A 111 12.22 -6.94 3.37
CA LEU A 111 10.96 -6.24 3.09
C LEU A 111 10.78 -5.85 1.61
N ILE A 112 11.83 -5.95 0.79
CA ILE A 112 11.85 -5.47 -0.60
C ILE A 112 12.25 -6.59 -1.57
N ALA A 113 12.91 -7.63 -1.09
CA ALA A 113 13.34 -8.76 -1.88
C ALA A 113 12.16 -9.62 -2.37
N GLU A 114 12.40 -10.35 -3.46
CA GLU A 114 11.48 -11.39 -3.89
C GLU A 114 11.56 -12.57 -2.92
N HIS A 115 10.43 -12.89 -2.29
CA HIS A 115 10.31 -13.99 -1.34
C HIS A 115 10.12 -15.28 -2.13
N LEU A 116 11.23 -15.96 -2.41
CA LEU A 116 11.24 -17.24 -3.14
C LEU A 116 10.92 -18.46 -2.23
N ARG A 117 10.76 -18.26 -0.92
CA ARG A 117 10.43 -19.34 0.01
C ARG A 117 8.97 -19.75 -0.15
N ARG A 118 8.72 -21.06 -0.29
CA ARG A 118 7.37 -21.67 -0.44
C ARG A 118 6.42 -21.41 0.75
N GLU A 119 6.95 -20.89 1.85
CA GLU A 119 6.22 -20.60 3.09
C GLU A 119 5.58 -19.20 3.10
N CYS A 120 6.04 -18.27 2.27
CA CYS A 120 5.39 -16.96 2.09
C CYS A 120 4.31 -17.07 1.01
N SER A 121 3.09 -16.63 1.32
CA SER A 121 1.99 -16.59 0.34
C SER A 121 2.14 -15.48 -0.71
N TYR A 122 3.22 -14.69 -0.66
CA TYR A 122 3.43 -13.51 -1.49
C TYR A 122 4.87 -13.44 -1.98
N LYS A 123 5.05 -12.90 -3.20
CA LYS A 123 6.38 -12.72 -3.82
C LYS A 123 7.03 -11.40 -3.41
N LEU A 124 6.25 -10.33 -3.28
CA LEU A 124 6.74 -8.97 -3.03
C LEU A 124 5.82 -8.23 -2.05
N PHE A 125 6.38 -7.26 -1.32
CA PHE A 125 5.59 -6.31 -0.54
C PHE A 125 5.04 -5.18 -1.43
N THR A 126 3.81 -4.77 -1.14
CA THR A 126 3.18 -3.62 -1.77
C THR A 126 3.44 -2.37 -0.95
N PHE A 127 4.01 -1.32 -1.56
CA PHE A 127 4.19 -0.04 -0.89
C PHE A 127 2.96 0.86 -1.09
N MET A 128 2.40 1.30 0.03
CA MET A 128 1.31 2.26 0.15
C MET A 128 1.87 3.59 0.62
N SER A 129 1.45 4.68 0.00
CA SER A 129 1.75 6.03 0.45
C SER A 129 0.52 6.89 0.21
N ASP A 130 0.20 7.78 1.14
CA ASP A 130 -0.71 8.87 0.80
C ASP A 130 0.03 9.84 -0.15
N ARG A 131 -0.67 10.58 -1.02
CA ARG A 131 -0.05 11.40 -2.07
C ARG A 131 0.99 12.40 -1.50
N CYS A 132 2.23 11.98 -1.39
CA CYS A 132 3.31 12.79 -0.89
C CYS A 132 3.97 13.55 -2.04
N LYS A 133 4.20 14.85 -1.83
CA LYS A 133 5.03 15.65 -2.72
C LYS A 133 6.45 15.02 -2.73
N GLY A 134 7.12 15.03 -3.88
CA GLY A 134 8.48 14.49 -4.00
C GLY A 134 8.60 12.96 -4.11
N LEU A 135 7.62 12.18 -3.65
CA LEU A 135 7.57 10.73 -3.87
C LEU A 135 7.11 10.41 -5.31
N THR A 136 7.98 10.71 -6.27
CA THR A 136 7.74 10.42 -7.68
C THR A 136 7.90 8.91 -7.95
N LEU A 137 7.28 8.42 -9.02
CA LEU A 137 7.53 7.06 -9.52
C LEU A 137 9.03 6.77 -9.65
N ARG A 138 9.87 7.78 -9.90
CA ARG A 138 11.32 7.59 -10.05
C ARG A 138 12.03 7.25 -8.73
N SER A 139 11.75 7.94 -7.62
CA SER A 139 12.38 7.63 -6.31
C SER A 139 11.88 6.28 -5.79
N ALA A 140 10.60 6.02 -5.99
CA ALA A 140 9.95 4.77 -5.63
C ALA A 140 10.50 3.59 -6.47
N MET A 141 10.58 3.71 -7.81
CA MET A 141 11.04 2.65 -8.71
C MET A 141 12.54 2.37 -8.65
N PHE A 142 13.39 3.37 -8.34
CA PHE A 142 14.84 3.14 -8.21
C PHE A 142 15.17 2.29 -6.97
N SER A 143 14.32 2.38 -5.95
CA SER A 143 14.54 1.74 -4.65
C SER A 143 13.67 0.51 -4.46
N LEU A 144 12.44 0.49 -5.00
CA LEU A 144 11.37 -0.47 -4.68
C LEU A 144 10.70 -1.02 -5.97
N PRO A 145 10.64 -2.35 -6.15
CA PRO A 145 10.11 -2.97 -7.36
C PRO A 145 8.57 -2.96 -7.47
N THR A 146 7.82 -2.57 -6.45
CA THR A 146 6.34 -2.65 -6.43
C THR A 146 5.69 -1.50 -5.65
N THR A 147 5.72 -0.30 -6.22
CA THR A 147 5.08 0.88 -5.61
C THR A 147 3.78 1.23 -6.33
N THR A 148 2.68 1.33 -5.59
CA THR A 148 1.36 1.67 -6.14
C THR A 148 0.93 3.01 -5.55
N VAL A 149 1.38 4.11 -6.14
CA VAL A 149 1.18 5.49 -5.63
C VAL A 149 -0.28 5.97 -5.78
N THR A 150 -1.24 5.08 -6.08
CA THR A 150 -2.63 5.48 -6.35
C THR A 150 -3.62 4.74 -5.46
N ARG A 151 -4.30 5.51 -4.58
CA ARG A 151 -5.46 5.12 -3.74
C ARG A 151 -6.51 4.25 -4.46
N LYS A 152 -6.63 4.36 -5.79
CA LYS A 152 -7.58 3.59 -6.60
C LYS A 152 -7.28 2.08 -6.50
N TRP A 153 -6.03 1.65 -6.68
CA TRP A 153 -5.72 0.20 -6.66
C TRP A 153 -6.00 -0.42 -5.29
N GLN A 154 -5.73 0.30 -4.20
CA GLN A 154 -6.02 -0.19 -2.84
C GLN A 154 -7.52 -0.34 -2.54
N ALA A 155 -8.36 0.48 -3.16
CA ALA A 155 -9.81 0.43 -2.96
C ALA A 155 -10.53 -0.55 -3.90
N ILE A 156 -10.00 -0.77 -5.10
CA ILE A 156 -10.68 -1.55 -6.16
C ILE A 156 -9.86 -2.72 -6.70
N GLY A 157 -8.71 -3.07 -6.12
CA GLY A 157 -7.92 -4.22 -6.55
C GLY A 157 -7.37 -4.19 -7.99
N VAL A 158 -7.55 -3.09 -8.74
CA VAL A 158 -7.12 -2.94 -10.14
C VAL A 158 -6.02 -1.87 -10.26
N PRO A 159 -4.88 -2.16 -10.92
CA PRO A 159 -3.82 -1.19 -11.18
C PRO A 159 -4.32 0.01 -11.99
N CYS A 160 -3.85 1.21 -11.65
CA CYS A 160 -4.10 2.39 -12.48
C CYS A 160 -3.26 2.37 -13.77
N VAL A 161 -3.52 3.30 -14.69
CA VAL A 161 -2.77 3.42 -15.96
C VAL A 161 -1.25 3.53 -15.74
N HIS A 162 -0.80 4.18 -14.67
CA HIS A 162 0.61 4.29 -14.32
C HIS A 162 1.20 2.96 -13.81
N GLY A 163 0.43 2.20 -13.01
CA GLY A 163 0.81 0.86 -12.58
C GLY A 163 0.90 -0.11 -13.76
N MET A 164 -0.06 -0.04 -14.69
CA MET A 164 0.00 -0.81 -15.94
C MET A 164 1.21 -0.44 -16.79
N ALA A 165 1.53 0.86 -16.93
CA ALA A 165 2.71 1.30 -17.66
C ALA A 165 4.02 0.79 -17.03
N TYR A 166 4.12 0.77 -15.70
CA TYR A 166 5.28 0.21 -15.00
C TYR A 166 5.49 -1.28 -15.35
N PHE A 167 4.47 -2.11 -15.17
CA PHE A 167 4.59 -3.54 -15.46
C PHE A 167 4.91 -3.82 -16.93
N ARG A 168 4.31 -3.06 -17.83
CA ARG A 168 4.52 -3.20 -19.28
C ARG A 168 5.92 -2.78 -19.72
N HIS A 169 6.44 -1.65 -19.21
CA HIS A 169 7.69 -1.08 -19.72
C HIS A 169 8.93 -1.47 -18.92
N GLN A 170 8.81 -1.69 -17.61
CA GLN A 170 9.95 -1.95 -16.74
C GLN A 170 10.12 -3.43 -16.45
N MET A 171 9.03 -4.08 -16.01
CA MET A 171 9.02 -5.53 -15.80
C MET A 171 8.94 -6.31 -17.11
N LYS A 172 8.68 -5.62 -18.24
CA LYS A 172 8.48 -6.20 -19.57
C LYS A 172 7.38 -7.28 -19.59
N TRP A 173 6.42 -7.19 -18.67
CA TRP A 173 5.30 -8.11 -18.61
C TRP A 173 4.35 -7.86 -19.78
N ARG A 174 3.75 -8.93 -20.31
CA ARG A 174 2.66 -8.77 -21.27
C ARG A 174 1.41 -8.29 -20.54
N LEU A 175 0.47 -7.74 -21.29
CA LEU A 175 -0.78 -7.25 -20.70
C LEU A 175 -1.53 -8.40 -19.99
N GLU A 176 -1.49 -9.61 -20.55
CA GLU A 176 -2.07 -10.78 -19.91
C GLU A 176 -1.44 -11.07 -18.55
N ASP A 177 -0.11 -11.02 -18.46
CA ASP A 177 0.62 -11.30 -17.22
C ASP A 177 0.31 -10.24 -16.15
N VAL A 178 0.09 -8.99 -16.55
CA VAL A 178 -0.33 -7.90 -15.65
C VAL A 178 -1.73 -8.15 -15.09
N LEU A 179 -2.68 -8.53 -15.96
CA LEU A 179 -4.06 -8.79 -15.57
C LEU A 179 -4.19 -10.03 -14.68
N ASP A 180 -3.29 -11.00 -14.84
CA ASP A 180 -3.29 -12.22 -14.04
C ASP A 180 -2.55 -12.05 -12.70
N GLN A 181 -1.44 -11.31 -12.67
CA GLN A 181 -0.59 -11.24 -11.48
C GLN A 181 -0.78 -9.97 -10.63
N ALA A 182 -1.25 -8.86 -11.22
CA ALA A 182 -1.37 -7.57 -10.53
C ALA A 182 -2.81 -7.14 -10.24
N VAL A 183 -3.82 -7.80 -10.82
CA VAL A 183 -5.23 -7.54 -10.50
C VAL A 183 -5.69 -8.49 -9.39
N ASP A 184 -6.38 -7.95 -8.40
CA ASP A 184 -6.97 -8.73 -7.30
C ASP A 184 -7.92 -9.82 -7.83
N GLU A 185 -7.89 -10.98 -7.18
CA GLU A 185 -8.66 -12.16 -7.58
C GLU A 185 -10.16 -11.87 -7.73
N TYR A 186 -10.71 -10.99 -6.90
CA TYR A 186 -12.12 -10.59 -6.94
C TYR A 186 -12.51 -9.92 -8.28
N HIS A 187 -11.57 -9.25 -8.93
CA HIS A 187 -11.78 -8.53 -10.20
C HIS A 187 -11.35 -9.33 -11.44
N LYS A 188 -10.86 -10.56 -11.26
CA LYS A 188 -10.52 -11.41 -12.39
C LYS A 188 -11.77 -11.96 -13.06
N TYR A 189 -11.76 -11.95 -14.40
CA TYR A 189 -12.86 -12.46 -15.22
C TYR A 189 -13.24 -13.91 -14.86
N ARG A 190 -12.27 -14.76 -14.49
CA ARG A 190 -12.52 -16.15 -14.07
C ARG A 190 -13.36 -16.23 -12.80
N THR A 191 -13.00 -15.48 -11.76
CA THR A 191 -13.72 -15.40 -10.49
C THR A 191 -15.12 -14.85 -10.69
N GLN A 192 -15.23 -13.79 -11.48
CA GLN A 192 -16.51 -13.18 -11.83
C GLN A 192 -17.42 -14.18 -12.57
N ARG A 193 -16.88 -14.93 -13.53
CA ARG A 193 -17.62 -15.96 -14.27
C ARG A 193 -18.09 -17.10 -13.38
N GLU A 194 -17.27 -17.54 -12.43
CA GLU A 194 -17.63 -18.62 -11.49
C GLU A 194 -18.68 -18.16 -10.48
N LEU A 195 -18.56 -16.94 -9.94
CA LEU A 195 -19.57 -16.32 -9.05
C LEU A 195 -20.94 -16.21 -9.72
N TYR A 196 -20.98 -15.81 -10.99
CA TYR A 196 -22.23 -15.67 -11.73
C TYR A 196 -22.76 -16.96 -12.34
N ARG A 197 -21.95 -18.04 -12.39
CA ARG A 197 -22.31 -19.32 -12.99
C ARG A 197 -23.57 -19.96 -12.40
N ARG A 198 -23.85 -19.70 -11.11
CA ARG A 198 -25.01 -20.27 -10.39
C ARG A 198 -26.15 -19.28 -10.18
N ASN A 199 -25.90 -17.98 -10.28
CA ASN A 199 -26.85 -16.92 -9.89
C ASN A 199 -27.47 -16.16 -11.06
N PHE A 200 -26.85 -16.22 -12.26
CA PHE A 200 -27.43 -15.64 -13.46
C PHE A 200 -27.67 -16.74 -14.50
N VAL A 201 -28.94 -17.05 -14.73
CA VAL A 201 -29.33 -17.63 -16.02
C VAL A 201 -29.21 -16.49 -17.03
N PRO A 202 -28.30 -16.55 -18.01
CA PRO A 202 -28.18 -15.48 -18.98
C PRO A 202 -29.50 -15.33 -19.72
N VAL A 203 -30.17 -14.19 -19.53
CA VAL A 203 -31.34 -13.85 -20.32
C VAL A 203 -30.83 -13.37 -21.67
N TRP A 204 -30.96 -14.23 -22.66
CA TRP A 204 -30.62 -13.89 -24.04
C TRP A 204 -31.63 -12.87 -24.57
N ARG A 205 -31.16 -11.92 -25.38
CA ARG A 205 -32.01 -10.82 -25.90
C ARG A 205 -33.30 -11.30 -26.57
N HIS A 206 -33.26 -12.47 -27.23
CA HIS A 206 -34.42 -13.08 -27.89
C HIS A 206 -35.48 -13.63 -26.91
N LEU A 207 -35.16 -13.78 -25.62
CA LEU A 207 -36.10 -14.17 -24.55
C LEU A 207 -36.79 -12.95 -23.89
N LEU A 208 -36.37 -11.72 -24.24
CA LEU A 208 -36.94 -10.46 -23.73
C LEU A 208 -37.79 -9.74 -24.77
N GLU A 209 -37.92 -10.29 -25.97
CA GLU A 209 -38.83 -9.73 -26.96
C GLU A 209 -40.27 -9.93 -26.45
N PRO A 210 -41.13 -8.89 -26.50
CA PRO A 210 -42.52 -9.03 -26.13
C PRO A 210 -43.12 -10.15 -26.99
N ASP A 211 -43.62 -11.21 -26.34
CA ASP A 211 -44.32 -12.30 -27.01
C ASP A 211 -45.65 -11.84 -27.63
N MET A 212 -46.04 -10.58 -27.40
CA MET A 212 -47.29 -9.94 -27.80
C MET A 212 -48.54 -10.67 -27.29
N MET A 213 -48.36 -11.62 -26.37
CA MET A 213 -49.40 -12.49 -25.80
C MET A 213 -49.57 -12.21 -24.30
N THR A 214 -48.48 -11.92 -23.59
CA THR A 214 -48.49 -11.61 -22.16
C THR A 214 -48.91 -10.16 -21.94
N LEU A 215 -50.14 -9.97 -21.44
CA LEU A 215 -50.66 -8.64 -21.08
C LEU A 215 -50.05 -8.15 -19.76
N PRO A 216 -49.83 -6.83 -19.59
CA PRO A 216 -49.39 -6.27 -18.32
C PRO A 216 -50.44 -6.48 -17.23
N PRO A 217 -50.04 -6.61 -15.95
CA PRO A 217 -50.96 -6.85 -14.84
C PRO A 217 -51.95 -5.69 -14.65
N ASP A 218 -53.22 -6.02 -14.46
CA ASP A 218 -54.32 -5.06 -14.34
C ASP A 218 -54.19 -4.20 -13.06
N ALA A 219 -54.14 -2.88 -13.24
CA ALA A 219 -53.97 -1.92 -12.17
C ALA A 219 -55.17 -1.86 -11.20
N ALA A 220 -56.35 -2.36 -11.61
CA ALA A 220 -57.57 -2.34 -10.80
C ALA A 220 -57.54 -3.34 -9.62
N ALA A 221 -56.71 -4.39 -9.67
CA ALA A 221 -56.68 -5.44 -8.66
C ALA A 221 -55.95 -5.07 -7.34
N ARG A 222 -55.36 -3.86 -7.24
CA ARG A 222 -54.44 -3.48 -6.14
C ARG A 222 -55.04 -2.80 -4.92
N ARG A 223 -56.36 -2.55 -4.84
CA ARG A 223 -56.95 -1.95 -3.63
C ARG A 223 -57.66 -2.99 -2.78
N MET A 224 -56.94 -3.61 -1.85
CA MET A 224 -57.60 -4.21 -0.69
C MET A 224 -58.10 -3.10 0.25
N PRO A 225 -59.34 -3.19 0.78
CA PRO A 225 -59.86 -2.18 1.69
C PRO A 225 -59.14 -2.26 3.03
N VAL A 226 -58.60 -1.12 3.48
CA VAL A 226 -57.91 -0.98 4.78
C VAL A 226 -58.97 -0.79 5.86
N ASP A 227 -59.07 -1.76 6.77
CA ASP A 227 -60.01 -1.74 7.89
C ASP A 227 -59.50 -0.78 8.98
N ARG A 228 -60.23 0.32 9.23
CA ARG A 228 -59.89 1.31 10.27
C ARG A 228 -60.62 0.95 11.57
N LYS A 229 -59.94 0.29 12.50
CA LYS A 229 -60.43 0.11 13.88
C LYS A 229 -60.23 1.41 14.69
N ARG A 230 -61.31 1.82 15.39
CA ARG A 230 -61.31 2.78 16.50
C ARG A 230 -60.81 2.11 17.78
#